data_AF-A0A2V5Y1D6-F1
#
_entry.id   AF-A0A2V5Y1D6-F1
#
_cell.length_a   1.000
_cell.length_b   1.000
_cell.length_c   1.000
_cell.angle_alpha   90.00
_cell.angle_beta   90.00
_cell.angle_gamma   90.00
#
_symmetry.space_group_name_H-M   'P 1'
#
loop_
_entity.id
_entity.type
_entity.pdbx_description
1 polymer ?
#
loop_
_entity_poly.entity_id
_entity_poly.type
_entity_poly.pdbx_seq_one_letter_code
_entity_poly.pdbx_strand_id
1 'polypeptide(L)'
;REQPFWNEHANFIDQLVADGFILMGGSLVDDAEMPEGALLIVNAGTENEVREKLKSDPWFTHGILKLESIKRWQIFVDARK
;
A
#
# COMPACT_ATOMS: atom_id res chain seq x y z
N ARG A 1 2.37 -6.34 -15.03
CA ARG A 1 3.72 -6.31 -14.38
C ARG A 1 4.78 -5.67 -15.28
N GLU A 2 4.40 -4.93 -16.32
CA GLU A 2 5.34 -4.28 -17.26
C GLU A 2 5.69 -2.84 -16.85
N GLN A 3 5.27 -2.43 -15.65
CA GLN A 3 5.56 -1.10 -15.14
C GLN A 3 7.03 -1.02 -14.70
N PRO A 4 7.69 0.14 -14.88
CA PRO A 4 9.04 0.35 -14.38
C PRO A 4 9.15 0.04 -12.89
N PHE A 5 10.28 -0.53 -12.47
CA PHE A 5 10.59 -0.85 -11.07
C PHE A 5 9.61 -1.82 -10.39
N TRP A 6 8.83 -2.58 -11.18
CA TRP A 6 7.83 -3.52 -10.65
C TRP A 6 8.46 -4.55 -9.70
N ASN A 7 9.61 -5.12 -10.06
CA ASN A 7 10.22 -6.20 -9.27
C ASN A 7 10.72 -5.68 -7.92
N GLU A 8 11.34 -4.50 -7.90
CA GLU A 8 11.82 -3.85 -6.70
C GLU A 8 10.66 -3.43 -5.80
N HIS A 9 9.60 -2.87 -6.37
CA HIS A 9 8.35 -2.56 -5.66
C HIS A 9 7.73 -3.82 -5.05
N ALA A 10 7.57 -4.89 -5.83
CA ALA A 10 7.00 -6.14 -5.37
C ALA A 10 7.80 -6.74 -4.21
N ASN A 11 9.13 -6.81 -4.32
CA ASN A 11 10.00 -7.30 -3.24
C ASN A 11 9.87 -6.43 -1.96
N PHE A 12 9.75 -5.12 -2.12
CA PHE A 12 9.54 -4.21 -0.99
C PHE A 12 8.19 -4.45 -0.29
N ILE A 13 7.10 -4.59 -1.05
CA ILE A 13 5.77 -4.91 -0.51
C ILE A 13 5.76 -6.29 0.14
N ASP A 14 6.38 -7.30 -0.49
CA ASP A 14 6.46 -8.66 0.04
C ASP A 14 7.16 -8.70 1.40
N GLN A 15 8.24 -7.93 1.58
CA GLN A 15 8.90 -7.82 2.88
C GLN A 15 7.98 -7.18 3.93
N LEU A 16 7.24 -6.13 3.59
CA LEU A 16 6.29 -5.50 4.52
C LEU A 16 5.12 -6.41 4.88
N VAL A 17 4.69 -7.31 3.99
CA VAL A 17 3.71 -8.35 4.29
C VAL A 17 4.33 -9.39 5.23
N ALA A 18 5.55 -9.85 4.96
CA ALA A 18 6.27 -10.80 5.82
C ALA A 18 6.50 -10.26 7.24
N ASP A 19 6.75 -8.96 7.37
CA ASP A 19 6.91 -8.24 8.65
C ASP A 19 5.56 -8.02 9.38
N GLY A 20 4.43 -8.38 8.76
CA GLY A 20 3.08 -8.17 9.31
C GLY A 20 2.64 -6.69 9.30
N PHE A 21 3.33 -5.85 8.54
CA PHE A 21 3.01 -4.43 8.41
C PHE A 21 1.87 -4.20 7.40
N ILE A 22 1.92 -4.81 6.22
CA ILE A 22 0.81 -4.78 5.25
C ILE A 22 -0.10 -5.99 5.49
N LEU A 23 -1.39 -5.73 5.66
CA LEU A 23 -2.42 -6.76 5.85
C LEU A 23 -3.13 -7.10 4.54
N MET A 24 -3.45 -6.07 3.73
CA MET A 24 -4.12 -6.22 2.44
C MET A 24 -3.68 -5.08 1.51
N GLY A 25 -3.67 -5.34 0.20
CA GLY A 25 -3.33 -4.34 -0.80
C GLY A 25 -3.90 -4.68 -2.17
N GLY A 26 -4.21 -3.65 -2.97
CA GLY A 26 -4.69 -3.84 -4.32
C GLY A 26 -4.93 -2.52 -5.06
N SER A 27 -5.13 -2.62 -6.37
CA SER A 27 -5.50 -1.49 -7.21
C SER A 27 -6.93 -1.05 -6.93
N LEU A 28 -7.14 0.27 -6.84
CA LEU A 28 -8.45 0.87 -7.00
C LEU A 28 -8.70 0.97 -8.51
N VAL A 29 -9.88 0.53 -8.94
CA VAL A 29 -10.28 0.56 -10.35
C VAL A 29 -11.56 1.37 -10.51
N ASP A 30 -11.70 2.03 -11.65
CA ASP A 30 -12.92 2.71 -12.05
C ASP A 30 -14.00 1.72 -12.52
N ASP A 31 -15.16 2.25 -12.93
CA ASP A 31 -16.27 1.47 -13.48
C ASP A 31 -15.91 0.72 -14.79
N ALA A 32 -14.81 1.11 -15.45
CA ALA A 32 -14.29 0.46 -16.65
C ALA A 32 -13.13 -0.51 -16.34
N GLU A 33 -12.93 -0.85 -15.06
CA GLU A 33 -11.85 -1.70 -14.54
C GLU A 33 -10.42 -1.15 -14.80
N MET A 34 -10.31 0.15 -15.07
CA MET A 34 -9.02 0.82 -15.28
C MET A 34 -8.42 1.25 -13.94
N PRO A 35 -7.10 1.07 -13.69
CA PRO A 35 -6.49 1.44 -12.43
C PRO A 35 -6.49 2.96 -12.19
N GLU A 36 -7.08 3.41 -11.08
CA GLU A 36 -7.06 4.81 -10.65
C GLU A 36 -6.13 5.05 -9.45
N GLY A 37 -5.70 3.99 -8.78
CA GLY A 37 -4.80 4.11 -7.64
C GLY A 37 -4.57 2.78 -6.96
N ALA A 38 -4.16 2.85 -5.69
CA ALA A 38 -3.97 1.68 -4.85
C ALA A 38 -4.44 1.95 -3.43
N LEU A 39 -4.96 0.91 -2.79
CA LEU A 39 -5.32 0.92 -1.37
C LEU A 39 -4.45 -0.11 -0.65
N LEU A 40 -3.85 0.32 0.46
CA LEU A 40 -3.16 -0.55 1.40
C LEU A 40 -3.85 -0.47 2.76
N ILE A 41 -4.13 -1.63 3.36
CA ILE A 41 -4.53 -1.75 4.76
C ILE A 41 -3.30 -2.22 5.53
N VAL A 42 -2.85 -1.40 6.48
CA VAL A 42 -1.61 -1.61 7.21
C VAL A 42 -1.84 -1.64 8.71
N ASN A 43 -0.98 -2.36 9.43
CA ASN A 43 -0.89 -2.34 10.87
C ASN A 43 0.21 -1.37 11.31
N ALA A 44 -0.19 -0.19 11.79
CA ALA A 44 0.72 0.87 12.20
C ALA A 44 0.20 1.61 13.44
N GLY A 45 1.11 2.06 14.31
CA GLY A 45 0.77 2.83 15.49
C GLY A 45 0.44 4.29 15.19
N THR A 46 1.02 4.86 14.13
CA THR A 46 0.85 6.27 13.74
C THR A 46 0.89 6.46 12.23
N GLU A 47 0.34 7.58 11.74
CA GLU A 47 0.49 7.95 10.32
C GLU A 47 1.94 8.19 9.92
N ASN A 48 2.78 8.70 10.83
CA ASN A 48 4.18 8.98 10.54
C ASN A 48 4.96 7.70 10.27
N GLU A 49 4.69 6.63 11.03
CA GLU A 49 5.28 5.31 10.77
C GLU A 49 4.99 4.81 9.35
N VAL A 50 3.74 4.97 8.90
CA VAL A 50 3.34 4.61 7.52
C VAL A 50 4.10 5.44 6.50
N ARG A 51 4.19 6.76 6.71
CA ARG A 51 4.96 7.65 5.81
C ARG A 51 6.42 7.23 5.74
N GLU A 52 7.09 7.05 6.88
CA GLU A 52 8.51 6.70 6.89
C GLU A 52 8.78 5.34 6.23
N LYS A 53 7.94 4.32 6.50
CA LYS A 53 8.09 3.01 5.86
C LYS A 53 7.90 3.11 4.35
N LEU A 54 6.82 3.74 3.88
CA LEU A 54 6.50 3.79 2.44
C LEU A 54 7.40 4.73 1.63
N LYS A 55 8.15 5.64 2.26
CA LYS A 55 9.13 6.49 1.55
C LYS A 55 10.19 5.70 0.78
N SER A 56 10.50 4.48 1.22
CA SER A 56 11.48 3.62 0.57
C SER A 56 10.92 2.76 -0.57
N ASP A 57 9.62 2.84 -0.84
CA ASP A 57 9.01 2.16 -1.98
C ASP A 57 9.57 2.72 -3.30
N PRO A 58 10.15 1.89 -4.19
CA PRO A 58 10.60 2.31 -5.51
C PRO A 58 9.56 3.08 -6.31
N TRP A 59 8.27 2.74 -6.18
CA TRP A 59 7.22 3.47 -6.87
C TRP A 59 6.97 4.85 -6.30
N PHE A 60 7.18 5.05 -5.01
CA PHE A 60 7.07 6.37 -4.38
C PHE A 60 8.28 7.23 -4.73
N THR A 61 9.49 6.67 -4.68
CA THR A 61 10.72 7.40 -4.99
C THR A 61 10.79 7.82 -6.46
N HIS A 62 10.27 6.99 -7.37
CA HIS A 62 10.19 7.29 -8.80
C HIS A 62 8.88 7.98 -9.22
N GLY A 63 7.97 8.26 -8.28
CA GLY A 63 6.74 9.01 -8.52
C GLY A 63 5.68 8.29 -9.37
N ILE A 64 5.79 6.95 -9.48
CA ILE A 64 4.80 6.08 -10.13
C ILE A 64 3.52 6.03 -9.28
N LEU A 65 3.68 5.90 -7.97
CA LEU A 65 2.61 6.14 -7.00
C LEU A 65 2.92 7.39 -6.20
N LYS A 66 1.84 8.05 -5.78
CA LYS A 66 1.90 9.20 -4.87
C LYS A 66 0.98 8.94 -3.70
N LEU A 67 1.44 9.30 -2.51
CA LEU A 67 0.62 9.21 -1.32
C LEU A 67 -0.51 10.23 -1.40
N GLU A 68 -1.74 9.75 -1.59
CA GLU A 68 -2.91 10.62 -1.60
C GLU A 68 -3.37 10.94 -0.17
N SER A 69 -3.61 9.92 0.65
CA SER A 69 -4.00 10.10 2.04
C SER A 69 -3.63 8.91 2.91
N ILE A 70 -3.54 9.17 4.22
CA ILE A 70 -3.48 8.14 5.26
C ILE A 70 -4.64 8.43 6.20
N LYS A 71 -5.40 7.39 6.55
CA LYS A 71 -6.53 7.48 7.46
C LYS A 71 -6.48 6.33 8.47
N ARG A 72 -6.63 6.66 9.75
CA ARG A 72 -6.82 5.65 10.79
C ARG A 72 -8.14 4.93 10.56
N TRP A 73 -8.09 3.62 10.38
CA TRP A 73 -9.28 2.79 10.30
C TRP A 73 -9.61 2.17 11.66
N GLN A 74 -10.73 2.56 12.25
CA GLN A 74 -11.27 1.91 13.44
C GLN A 74 -12.21 0.78 13.02
N ILE A 75 -11.83 -0.46 13.30
CA ILE A 75 -12.57 -1.64 12.87
C ILE A 75 -13.61 -2.00 13.94
N PHE A 76 -14.89 -1.93 13.57
CA PHE A 76 -16.01 -2.37 14.41
C PHE A 76 -16.64 -3.68 13.91
N VAL A 77 -16.48 -4.01 12.64
CA VAL A 77 -17.02 -5.21 11.99
C VAL A 77 -15.86 -5.95 11.33
N ASP A 78 -15.63 -7.19 11.74
CA ASP A 78 -14.60 -8.05 11.18
C ASP A 78 -15.08 -9.51 11.18
N ALA A 79 -15.24 -10.09 9.99
CA ALA A 79 -15.70 -11.47 9.81
C ALA A 79 -14.57 -12.51 9.90
N ARG A 80 -13.31 -12.07 10.09
CA ARG A 80 -12.14 -12.94 10.23
C ARG A 80 -11.91 -13.40 11.67
N LYS A 81 -12.74 -12.93 12.61
CA LYS A 81 -12.72 -13.34 14.02
C LYS A 81 -13.68 -14.48 14.29
#